data_AF-A0A0G4PTT1-F1
#
_entry.id   AF-A0A0G4PTT1-F1
#
_cell.length_a   1.000
_cell.length_b   1.000
_cell.length_c   1.000
_cell.angle_alpha   90.00
_cell.angle_beta   90.00
_cell.angle_gamma   90.00
#
_symmetry.space_group_name_H-M   'P 1'
#
loop_
_entity.id
_entity.type
_entity.pdbx_description
1 polymer ?
#
loop_
_entity_poly.entity_id
_entity_poly.type
_entity_poly.pdbx_seq_one_letter_code
_entity_poly.pdbx_strand_id
1 'polypeptide(L)'
;MSSTEETSFRRESPIKAGVGKNTVILYFLPGPLIQGISALTAMVTRPQEAAGESTLDWSEFDEETIDCVLNFCYVRNYTVPWKHARSGSSHTRRSDMGEAIVLHAKVYSFAHRYLAEDLEQYAIAQMKDFFEPFLKHYDIKQMDVKTAFAHGSIDTRVHVEQPSHFNDDSAKVCLLNKALYGLKQAPQIWCLTLGDYLASLNFRISR
;
A
#
# COMPACT_ATOMS: atom_id res chain seq x y z
N MET A 1 33.98 27.74 -36.54
CA MET A 1 34.56 26.74 -35.62
C MET A 1 33.45 26.33 -34.69
N SER A 2 32.94 25.12 -34.85
CA SER A 2 31.82 24.56 -34.09
C SER A 2 32.30 24.21 -32.68
N SER A 3 31.77 24.87 -31.66
CA SER A 3 31.92 24.47 -30.27
C SER A 3 30.83 23.46 -29.95
N THR A 4 31.23 22.20 -29.84
CA THR A 4 30.43 21.07 -29.41
C THR A 4 29.91 21.31 -28.00
N GLU A 5 28.60 21.55 -27.86
CA GLU A 5 27.92 21.42 -26.57
C GLU A 5 27.84 19.92 -26.23
N GLU A 6 28.82 19.42 -25.50
CA GLU A 6 28.70 18.14 -24.80
C GLU A 6 27.60 18.29 -23.74
N THR A 7 26.41 17.80 -24.09
CA THR A 7 25.34 17.54 -23.14
C THR A 7 25.85 16.51 -22.13
N SER A 8 26.33 17.01 -20.99
CA SER A 8 26.64 16.20 -19.82
C SER A 8 25.35 15.50 -19.37
N PHE A 9 25.09 14.32 -19.91
CA PHE A 9 24.16 13.34 -19.38
C PHE A 9 24.61 13.05 -17.94
N ARG A 10 24.00 13.72 -16.95
CA ARG A 10 24.18 13.35 -15.55
C ARG A 10 23.80 11.88 -15.46
N ARG A 11 24.78 11.00 -15.24
CA ARG A 11 24.54 9.62 -14.85
C ARG A 11 23.98 9.66 -13.43
N GLU A 12 22.67 9.85 -13.34
CA GLU A 12 21.96 9.68 -12.08
C GLU A 12 22.21 8.26 -11.59
N SER A 13 22.69 8.12 -10.35
CA SER A 13 22.93 6.79 -9.78
C SER A 13 21.59 6.11 -9.54
N PRO A 14 21.42 4.84 -9.98
CA PRO A 14 20.16 4.13 -9.79
C PRO A 14 19.80 4.02 -8.31
N ILE A 15 18.52 4.20 -7.99
CA ILE A 15 17.97 3.95 -6.66
C ILE A 15 17.74 2.46 -6.50
N LYS A 16 18.15 1.89 -5.36
CA LYS A 16 17.86 0.50 -4.99
C LYS A 16 16.61 0.43 -4.13
N ALA A 17 15.71 -0.51 -4.42
CA ALA A 17 14.58 -0.82 -3.55
C ALA A 17 14.47 -2.34 -3.32
N GLY A 18 14.21 -2.74 -2.08
CA GLY A 18 13.90 -4.12 -1.72
C GLY A 18 12.39 -4.35 -1.78
N VAL A 19 11.95 -5.31 -2.58
CA VAL A 19 10.53 -5.58 -2.86
C VAL A 19 10.16 -7.00 -2.42
N GLY A 20 8.98 -7.12 -1.82
CA GLY A 20 8.40 -8.39 -1.40
C GLY A 20 9.11 -9.08 -0.24
N LYS A 21 8.51 -10.17 0.24
CA LYS A 21 9.01 -10.97 1.36
C LYS A 21 10.32 -11.71 1.07
N ASN A 22 10.61 -11.94 -0.21
CA ASN A 22 11.84 -12.57 -0.68
C ASN A 22 12.95 -11.55 -0.98
N THR A 23 12.70 -10.25 -0.71
CA THR A 23 13.66 -9.14 -0.80
C THR A 23 14.36 -9.09 -2.16
N VAL A 24 13.57 -9.02 -3.23
CA VAL A 24 14.09 -8.76 -4.58
C VAL A 24 14.61 -7.33 -4.62
N ILE A 25 15.86 -7.13 -5.00
CA ILE A 25 16.45 -5.79 -5.14
C ILE A 25 16.24 -5.31 -6.56
N LEU A 26 15.46 -4.25 -6.72
CA LEU A 26 15.23 -3.60 -8.00
C LEU A 26 16.01 -2.28 -8.07
N TYR A 27 16.43 -1.93 -9.29
CA TYR A 27 17.22 -0.74 -9.59
C TYR A 27 16.45 0.16 -10.53
N PHE A 28 16.30 1.44 -10.18
CA PHE A 28 15.48 2.38 -10.97
C PHE A 28 16.18 3.72 -11.19
N LEU A 29 15.77 4.43 -12.25
CA LEU A 29 16.26 5.78 -12.51
C LEU A 29 15.49 6.80 -11.66
N PRO A 30 16.16 7.75 -10.98
CA PRO A 30 15.51 8.70 -10.09
C PRO A 30 14.50 9.62 -10.79
N GLY A 31 14.82 10.16 -11.97
CA GLY A 31 14.02 11.19 -12.64
C GLY A 31 12.50 10.90 -12.72
N PRO A 32 12.06 9.83 -13.41
CA PRO A 32 10.63 9.53 -13.57
C PRO A 32 9.90 9.23 -12.25
N LEU A 33 10.60 8.65 -11.28
CA LEU A 33 10.06 8.31 -9.96
C LEU A 33 9.87 9.55 -9.08
N ILE A 34 10.87 10.43 -9.03
CA ILE A 34 10.85 11.68 -8.25
C ILE A 34 9.80 12.65 -8.80
N GLN A 35 9.62 12.70 -10.12
CA GLN A 35 8.62 13.58 -10.73
C GLN A 35 7.17 13.13 -10.44
N GLY A 36 6.93 11.83 -10.27
CA GLY A 36 5.59 11.28 -10.04
C GLY A 36 5.24 10.99 -8.58
N ILE A 37 6.23 10.95 -7.68
CA ILE A 37 6.06 10.53 -6.28
C ILE A 37 6.77 11.51 -5.34
N SER A 38 6.02 12.46 -4.81
CA SER A 38 6.53 13.54 -3.95
C SER A 38 7.28 13.03 -2.72
N ALA A 39 6.83 11.91 -2.11
CA ALA A 39 7.53 11.32 -0.98
C ALA A 39 8.92 10.77 -1.35
N LEU A 40 9.10 10.27 -2.59
CA LEU A 40 10.41 9.79 -3.05
C LEU A 40 11.38 10.93 -3.28
N THR A 41 10.90 12.09 -3.76
CA THR A 41 11.72 13.32 -3.78
C THR A 41 12.28 13.61 -2.40
N ALA A 42 11.45 13.60 -1.37
CA ALA A 42 11.89 13.84 0.00
C ALA A 42 12.82 12.75 0.55
N MET A 43 12.60 11.48 0.18
CA MET A 43 13.45 10.36 0.61
C MET A 43 14.83 10.37 -0.06
N VAL A 44 14.91 10.72 -1.34
CA VAL A 44 16.16 10.75 -2.11
C VAL A 44 16.98 12.01 -1.84
N THR A 45 16.33 13.12 -1.51
CA THR A 45 17.01 14.41 -1.25
C THR A 45 17.53 14.53 0.20
N ARG A 46 17.22 13.57 1.09
CA ARG A 46 17.78 13.55 2.46
C ARG A 46 19.31 13.38 2.39
N PRO A 47 20.10 14.19 3.12
CA PRO A 47 21.54 13.99 3.19
C PRO A 47 21.82 12.60 3.77
N GLN A 48 22.49 11.77 2.96
CA GLN A 48 22.89 10.42 3.32
C GLN A 48 24.04 10.50 4.34
N GLU A 49 23.72 10.79 5.60
CA GLU A 49 24.71 10.77 6.68
C GLU A 49 25.16 9.33 6.93
N ALA A 50 26.45 9.10 6.69
CA ALA A 50 27.26 7.94 7.08
C ALA A 50 26.87 6.56 6.50
N ALA A 51 27.63 6.15 5.46
CA ALA A 51 28.10 4.78 5.26
C ALA A 51 27.06 3.65 5.40
N GLY A 52 26.07 3.66 4.50
CA GLY A 52 25.22 2.50 4.24
C GLY A 52 24.48 2.74 2.93
N GLU A 53 24.57 1.79 2.02
CA GLU A 53 23.83 1.79 0.76
C GLU A 53 22.33 1.74 1.08
N SER A 54 21.68 2.91 1.21
CA SER A 54 20.31 3.02 1.69
C SER A 54 19.36 2.51 0.61
N THR A 55 18.92 1.26 0.76
CA THR A 55 17.92 0.63 -0.08
C THR A 55 16.54 1.06 0.41
N LEU A 56 15.67 1.53 -0.48
CA LEU A 56 14.27 1.80 -0.16
C LEU A 56 13.59 0.49 0.28
N ASP A 57 12.91 0.51 1.41
CA ASP A 57 12.17 -0.65 1.90
C ASP A 57 10.73 -0.63 1.37
N TRP A 58 10.46 -1.49 0.39
CA TRP A 58 9.14 -1.79 -0.17
C TRP A 58 8.77 -3.26 0.04
N SER A 59 9.30 -3.90 1.09
CA SER A 59 9.08 -5.32 1.39
C SER A 59 7.60 -5.71 1.62
N GLU A 60 6.77 -4.73 1.95
CA GLU A 60 5.32 -4.89 2.13
C GLU A 60 4.52 -4.97 0.82
N PHE A 61 5.12 -4.58 -0.31
CA PHE A 61 4.50 -4.64 -1.64
C PHE A 61 5.05 -5.82 -2.43
N ASP A 62 4.19 -6.50 -3.17
CA ASP A 62 4.61 -7.52 -4.12
C ASP A 62 5.12 -6.91 -5.44
N GLU A 63 5.85 -7.73 -6.18
CA GLU A 63 6.49 -7.35 -7.45
C GLU A 63 5.47 -6.85 -8.48
N GLU A 64 4.30 -7.50 -8.59
CA GLU A 64 3.23 -7.10 -9.53
C GLU A 64 2.74 -5.67 -9.23
N THR A 65 2.62 -5.32 -7.94
CA THR A 65 2.22 -3.97 -7.51
C THR A 65 3.29 -2.96 -7.90
N ILE A 66 4.56 -3.25 -7.61
CA ILE A 66 5.67 -2.34 -7.93
C ILE A 66 5.84 -2.18 -9.44
N ASP A 67 5.67 -3.24 -10.23
CA ASP A 67 5.70 -3.16 -11.69
C ASP A 67 4.61 -2.23 -12.22
N CYS A 68 3.40 -2.27 -11.65
CA CYS A 68 2.33 -1.33 -12.02
C CYS A 68 2.71 0.12 -11.68
N VAL A 69 3.25 0.37 -10.48
CA VAL A 69 3.71 1.70 -10.06
C VAL A 69 4.79 2.22 -11.02
N LEU A 70 5.78 1.40 -11.32
CA LEU A 70 6.87 1.76 -12.22
C LEU A 70 6.35 2.04 -13.63
N ASN A 71 5.50 1.16 -14.17
CA ASN A 71 4.91 1.37 -15.48
C ASN A 71 4.17 2.73 -15.54
N PHE A 72 3.45 3.09 -14.49
CA PHE A 72 2.84 4.42 -14.41
C PHE A 72 3.87 5.56 -14.34
N CYS A 73 4.93 5.43 -13.56
CA CYS A 73 5.97 6.45 -13.48
C CYS A 73 6.67 6.69 -14.82
N TYR A 74 6.90 5.64 -15.61
CA TYR A 74 7.62 5.70 -16.88
C TYR A 74 6.73 5.98 -18.09
N VAL A 75 5.51 5.41 -18.13
CA VAL A 75 4.62 5.42 -19.31
C VAL A 75 3.33 6.21 -19.06
N ARG A 76 3.10 6.67 -17.82
CA ARG A 76 1.84 7.33 -17.39
C ARG A 76 0.61 6.45 -17.58
N ASN A 77 0.79 5.14 -17.52
CA ASN A 77 -0.26 4.14 -17.58
C ASN A 77 0.22 2.87 -16.86
N TYR A 78 -0.70 2.10 -16.30
CA TYR A 78 -0.42 0.73 -15.89
C TYR A 78 -1.58 -0.19 -16.26
N THR A 79 -1.22 -1.40 -16.66
CA THR A 79 -2.16 -2.47 -16.97
C THR A 79 -2.04 -3.53 -15.89
N VAL A 80 -3.17 -3.99 -15.36
CA VAL A 80 -3.18 -5.17 -14.50
C VAL A 80 -3.03 -6.39 -15.41
N PRO A 81 -1.96 -7.19 -15.26
CA PRO A 81 -1.76 -8.36 -16.10
C PRO A 81 -2.85 -9.39 -15.81
N TRP A 82 -3.78 -9.53 -16.75
CA TRP A 82 -4.74 -10.63 -16.74
C TRP A 82 -3.97 -11.92 -16.96
N LYS A 83 -3.97 -12.83 -15.97
CA LYS A 83 -3.29 -14.14 -16.05
C LYS A 83 -3.96 -15.14 -17.00
N HIS A 84 -4.53 -14.68 -18.10
CA HIS A 84 -4.94 -15.54 -19.20
C HIS A 84 -3.73 -15.80 -20.10
N ALA A 85 -3.03 -16.94 -19.96
CA ALA A 85 -2.40 -17.66 -21.09
C ALA A 85 -1.38 -18.77 -20.73
N ARG A 86 -1.03 -19.07 -19.48
CA ARG A 86 -0.01 -20.12 -19.21
C ARG A 86 -0.27 -21.00 -18.00
N SER A 87 -1.44 -21.61 -17.92
CA SER A 87 -1.58 -22.94 -17.30
C SER A 87 -2.98 -23.44 -17.59
N GLY A 88 -3.12 -24.66 -18.10
CA GLY A 88 -4.40 -25.33 -18.34
C GLY A 88 -5.12 -25.71 -17.05
N SER A 89 -5.21 -24.80 -16.09
CA SER A 89 -5.95 -24.95 -14.84
C SER A 89 -7.27 -24.19 -14.95
N SER A 90 -8.33 -24.77 -14.36
CA SER A 90 -9.70 -24.27 -14.35
C SER A 90 -9.87 -23.01 -13.49
N HIS A 91 -9.14 -21.93 -13.80
CA HIS A 91 -9.36 -20.63 -13.16
C HIS A 91 -10.64 -20.01 -13.70
N THR A 92 -11.53 -19.62 -12.79
CA THR A 92 -12.84 -19.06 -13.14
C THR A 92 -12.70 -17.56 -13.38
N ARG A 93 -13.42 -16.99 -14.34
CA ARG A 93 -13.44 -15.54 -14.63
C ARG A 93 -13.64 -14.64 -13.39
N ARG A 94 -14.20 -15.18 -12.31
CA ARG A 94 -14.43 -14.50 -11.02
C ARG A 94 -13.16 -14.40 -10.15
N SER A 95 -12.26 -15.40 -10.19
CA SER A 95 -10.97 -15.33 -9.47
C SER A 95 -10.07 -14.26 -10.06
N ASP A 96 -10.02 -14.22 -11.40
CA ASP A 96 -9.11 -13.32 -12.12
C ASP A 96 -9.53 -11.86 -11.95
N MET A 97 -10.84 -11.62 -11.83
CA MET A 97 -11.39 -10.33 -11.46
C MET A 97 -11.03 -9.94 -10.02
N GLY A 98 -11.15 -10.86 -9.06
CA GLY A 98 -10.76 -10.62 -7.67
C GLY A 98 -9.28 -10.27 -7.53
N GLU A 99 -8.41 -10.91 -8.31
CA GLU A 99 -6.97 -10.58 -8.37
C GLU A 99 -6.74 -9.16 -8.90
N ALA A 100 -7.43 -8.76 -9.98
CA ALA A 100 -7.31 -7.40 -10.53
C ALA A 100 -7.77 -6.31 -9.55
N ILE A 101 -8.89 -6.55 -8.87
CA ILE A 101 -9.43 -5.74 -7.77
C ILE A 101 -8.36 -5.53 -6.69
N VAL A 102 -7.74 -6.62 -6.23
CA VAL A 102 -6.72 -6.60 -5.19
C VAL A 102 -5.48 -5.84 -5.65
N LEU A 103 -5.03 -6.03 -6.90
CA LEU A 103 -3.86 -5.35 -7.42
C LEU A 103 -4.08 -3.84 -7.51
N HIS A 104 -5.22 -3.40 -8.04
CA HIS A 104 -5.58 -1.98 -8.05
C HIS A 104 -5.62 -1.38 -6.64
N ALA A 105 -6.21 -2.07 -5.67
CA ALA A 105 -6.25 -1.63 -4.27
C ALA A 105 -4.84 -1.49 -3.65
N LYS A 106 -3.91 -2.39 -4.00
CA LYS A 106 -2.51 -2.31 -3.58
C LYS A 106 -1.78 -1.12 -4.21
N VAL A 107 -1.99 -0.86 -5.51
CA VAL A 107 -1.44 0.32 -6.20
C VAL A 107 -1.97 1.60 -5.58
N TYR A 108 -3.27 1.68 -5.28
CA TYR A 108 -3.86 2.80 -4.54
C TYR A 108 -3.22 2.99 -3.17
N SER A 109 -3.03 1.90 -2.41
CA SER A 109 -2.41 1.95 -1.07
C SER A 109 -0.97 2.45 -1.14
N PHE A 110 -0.21 2.04 -2.17
CA PHE A 110 1.12 2.58 -2.46
C PHE A 110 1.05 4.09 -2.74
N ALA A 111 0.19 4.50 -3.67
CA ALA A 111 0.07 5.88 -4.09
C ALA A 111 -0.29 6.80 -2.91
N HIS A 112 -1.25 6.39 -2.10
CA HIS A 112 -1.66 7.10 -0.90
C HIS A 112 -0.52 7.23 0.13
N ARG A 113 0.22 6.13 0.38
CA ARG A 113 1.34 6.12 1.34
C ARG A 113 2.49 7.03 0.91
N TYR A 114 2.80 7.06 -0.39
CA TYR A 114 3.92 7.84 -0.93
C TYR A 114 3.50 9.17 -1.57
N LEU A 115 2.25 9.60 -1.34
CA LEU A 115 1.72 10.88 -1.81
C LEU A 115 1.90 11.07 -3.33
N ALA A 116 1.59 10.03 -4.09
CA ALA A 116 1.58 10.05 -5.55
C ALA A 116 0.16 10.37 -6.04
N GLU A 117 -0.24 11.65 -5.96
CA GLU A 117 -1.61 12.09 -6.22
C GLU A 117 -2.14 11.67 -7.60
N ASP A 118 -1.34 11.83 -8.65
CA ASP A 118 -1.72 11.43 -10.02
C ASP A 118 -1.97 9.92 -10.12
N LEU A 119 -1.10 9.11 -9.49
CA LEU A 119 -1.25 7.66 -9.47
C LEU A 119 -2.47 7.25 -8.64
N GLU A 120 -2.73 7.93 -7.53
CA GLU A 120 -3.88 7.69 -6.67
C GLU A 120 -5.19 7.93 -7.43
N GLN A 121 -5.31 9.09 -8.08
CA GLN A 121 -6.48 9.44 -8.90
C GLN A 121 -6.65 8.47 -10.07
N TYR A 122 -5.56 8.12 -10.75
CA TYR A 122 -5.59 7.18 -11.85
C TYR A 122 -6.02 5.77 -11.40
N ALA A 123 -5.52 5.29 -10.27
CA ALA A 123 -5.92 4.01 -9.70
C ALA A 123 -7.40 4.00 -9.28
N ILE A 124 -7.91 5.10 -8.70
CA ILE A 124 -9.33 5.24 -8.39
C ILE A 124 -10.18 5.21 -9.66
N ALA A 125 -9.78 5.94 -10.71
CA ALA A 125 -10.51 5.98 -11.98
C ALA A 125 -10.59 4.59 -12.62
N GLN A 126 -9.46 3.90 -12.73
CA GLN A 126 -9.40 2.53 -13.25
C GLN A 126 -10.24 1.56 -12.42
N MET A 127 -10.21 1.67 -11.09
CA MET A 127 -11.10 0.89 -10.23
C MET A 127 -12.56 1.21 -10.49
N LYS A 128 -12.97 2.48 -10.58
CA LYS A 128 -14.37 2.82 -10.86
C LYS A 128 -14.82 2.24 -12.20
N ASP A 129 -14.06 2.45 -13.27
CA ASP A 129 -14.40 1.95 -14.60
C ASP A 129 -14.48 0.42 -14.64
N PHE A 130 -13.58 -0.25 -13.93
CA PHE A 130 -13.56 -1.71 -13.87
C PHE A 130 -14.67 -2.31 -13.01
N PHE A 131 -14.95 -1.72 -11.85
CA PHE A 131 -15.89 -2.25 -10.87
C PHE A 131 -17.33 -1.83 -11.15
N GLU A 132 -17.58 -0.62 -11.64
CA GLU A 132 -18.93 -0.08 -11.76
C GLU A 132 -19.89 -1.01 -12.56
N PRO A 133 -19.50 -1.60 -13.71
CA PRO A 133 -20.35 -2.55 -14.42
C PRO A 133 -20.71 -3.78 -13.57
N PHE A 134 -19.81 -4.20 -12.68
CA PHE A 134 -20.00 -5.37 -11.83
C PHE A 134 -20.87 -5.06 -10.60
N LEU A 135 -20.62 -3.93 -9.94
CA LEU A 135 -21.37 -3.53 -8.74
C LEU A 135 -22.86 -3.35 -9.01
N LYS A 136 -23.25 -3.02 -10.26
CA LYS A 136 -24.66 -2.93 -10.70
C LYS A 136 -25.46 -4.23 -10.50
N HIS A 137 -24.80 -5.37 -10.34
CA HIS A 137 -25.45 -6.66 -10.09
C HIS A 137 -25.52 -7.05 -8.60
N TYR A 138 -25.02 -6.21 -7.68
CA TYR A 138 -25.00 -6.50 -6.25
C TYR A 138 -25.75 -5.43 -5.45
N ASP A 139 -26.50 -5.86 -4.43
CA ASP A 139 -27.03 -4.96 -3.40
C ASP A 139 -25.93 -4.67 -2.37
N ILE A 140 -25.30 -3.49 -2.51
CA ILE A 140 -24.19 -3.08 -1.66
C ILE A 140 -24.71 -2.17 -0.56
N LYS A 141 -24.46 -2.54 0.69
CA LYS A 141 -24.77 -1.73 1.86
C LYS A 141 -23.47 -1.32 2.54
N GLN A 142 -23.27 -0.02 2.69
CA GLN A 142 -22.16 0.53 3.46
C GLN A 142 -22.60 0.73 4.91
N MET A 143 -21.73 0.36 5.85
CA MET A 143 -21.96 0.53 7.28
C MET A 143 -20.74 1.19 7.90
N ASP A 144 -20.95 2.34 8.53
CA ASP A 144 -19.95 3.00 9.36
C ASP A 144 -20.03 2.45 10.78
N VAL A 145 -19.00 1.73 11.20
CA VAL A 145 -18.94 1.09 12.52
C VAL A 145 -18.19 2.01 13.48
N LYS A 146 -18.95 2.72 14.31
CA LYS A 146 -18.40 3.52 15.41
C LYS A 146 -17.57 2.63 16.32
N THR A 147 -16.38 3.10 16.70
CA THR A 147 -15.47 2.40 17.63
C THR A 147 -15.03 1.00 17.18
N ALA A 148 -15.02 0.72 15.87
CA ALA A 148 -14.61 -0.57 15.30
C ALA A 148 -13.35 -1.17 15.96
N PHE A 149 -12.27 -0.40 16.06
CA PHE A 149 -11.00 -0.87 16.62
C PHE A 149 -11.11 -1.25 18.11
N ALA A 150 -11.96 -0.58 18.89
CA ALA A 150 -12.10 -0.83 20.32
C ALA A 150 -12.70 -2.21 20.66
N HIS A 151 -13.27 -2.90 19.66
CA HIS A 151 -13.75 -4.28 19.84
C HIS A 151 -12.61 -5.29 19.84
N GLY A 152 -11.54 -5.02 19.08
CA GLY A 152 -10.38 -5.89 18.94
C GLY A 152 -9.48 -5.87 20.16
N SER A 153 -9.12 -7.05 20.69
CA SER A 153 -8.13 -7.15 21.76
C SER A 153 -6.71 -7.12 21.19
N ILE A 154 -5.81 -6.39 21.85
CA ILE A 154 -4.39 -6.38 21.46
C ILE A 154 -3.69 -7.56 22.14
N ASP A 155 -2.87 -8.28 21.37
CA ASP A 155 -2.02 -9.39 21.83
C ASP A 155 -0.69 -8.91 22.43
N THR A 156 -0.23 -7.75 21.99
CA THR A 156 1.03 -7.10 22.35
C THR A 156 0.85 -6.09 23.49
N ARG A 157 1.81 -6.05 24.41
CA ARG A 157 1.79 -5.10 25.53
C ARG A 157 2.17 -3.69 25.08
N VAL A 158 1.16 -2.83 24.88
CA VAL A 158 1.35 -1.42 24.52
C VAL A 158 1.02 -0.53 25.71
N HIS A 159 1.96 0.34 26.10
CA HIS A 159 1.73 1.37 27.11
C HIS A 159 1.54 2.72 26.42
N VAL A 160 0.57 3.51 26.89
CA VAL A 160 0.31 4.85 26.40
C VAL A 160 0.35 5.84 27.56
N GLU A 161 0.68 7.09 27.26
CA GLU A 161 0.60 8.18 28.22
C GLU A 161 -0.84 8.31 28.73
N GLN A 162 -0.97 8.72 30.00
CA GLN A 162 -2.28 9.02 30.55
C GLN A 162 -2.91 10.19 29.78
N PRO A 163 -4.19 10.09 29.38
CA PRO A 163 -4.89 11.23 28.81
C PRO A 163 -4.91 12.39 29.82
N SER A 164 -4.91 13.63 29.31
CA SER A 164 -4.87 14.85 30.13
C SER A 164 -5.90 14.90 31.26
N HIS A 165 -7.08 14.33 31.05
CA HIS A 165 -8.17 14.27 32.05
C HIS A 165 -8.01 13.17 33.11
N PHE A 166 -7.03 12.28 32.95
CA PHE A 166 -6.72 11.17 33.86
C PHE A 166 -5.34 11.28 34.49
N ASN A 167 -4.57 12.32 34.14
CA ASN A 167 -3.27 12.56 34.72
C ASN A 167 -3.43 13.02 36.17
N ASP A 168 -2.97 12.17 37.10
CA ASP A 168 -2.95 12.40 38.55
C ASP A 168 -1.54 12.82 39.04
N ASP A 169 -0.69 13.32 38.13
CA ASP A 169 0.73 13.65 38.34
C ASP A 169 1.57 12.47 38.85
N SER A 170 1.04 11.25 38.78
CA SER A 170 1.67 10.06 39.37
C SER A 170 2.68 9.37 38.44
N ALA A 171 3.03 10.00 37.31
CA ALA A 171 3.92 9.47 36.26
C ALA A 171 3.56 8.05 35.80
N LYS A 172 2.30 7.64 35.99
CA LYS A 172 1.78 6.33 35.57
C LYS A 172 1.50 6.34 34.07
N VAL A 173 1.49 5.15 33.50
CA VAL A 173 1.11 4.91 32.10
C VAL A 173 -0.08 3.97 32.04
N CYS A 174 -0.91 4.09 31.01
CA CYS A 174 -2.04 3.20 30.78
C CYS A 174 -1.57 1.99 29.98
N LEU A 175 -1.94 0.79 30.43
CA LEU A 175 -1.81 -0.43 29.63
C LEU A 175 -3.02 -0.52 28.69
N LEU A 176 -2.77 -0.71 27.41
CA LEU A 176 -3.82 -0.78 26.41
C LEU A 176 -4.31 -2.21 26.19
N ASN A 177 -5.58 -2.45 26.48
CA ASN A 177 -6.20 -3.79 26.32
C ASN A 177 -6.92 -3.97 24.96
N LYS A 178 -7.32 -2.87 24.31
CA LYS A 178 -8.11 -2.84 23.08
C LYS A 178 -7.42 -2.02 22.00
N ALA A 179 -7.61 -2.38 20.74
CA ALA A 179 -6.98 -1.68 19.64
C ALA A 179 -7.51 -0.24 19.55
N LEU A 180 -6.61 0.72 19.58
CA LEU A 180 -6.92 2.13 19.39
C LEU A 180 -6.55 2.58 17.98
N TYR A 181 -7.20 3.65 17.54
CA TYR A 181 -6.83 4.34 16.31
C TYR A 181 -5.36 4.76 16.33
N GLY A 182 -4.70 4.70 15.18
CA GLY A 182 -3.28 5.06 15.03
C GLY A 182 -2.30 3.94 15.35
N LEU A 183 -2.73 2.82 15.95
CA LEU A 183 -1.89 1.63 16.03
C LEU A 183 -1.78 0.97 14.66
N LYS A 184 -0.55 0.65 14.23
CA LYS A 184 -0.30 -0.05 12.96
C LYS A 184 -1.05 -1.38 12.86
N GLN A 185 -1.23 -2.07 13.99
CA GLN A 185 -1.93 -3.35 14.06
C GLN A 185 -3.46 -3.25 14.22
N ALA A 186 -4.02 -2.07 14.53
CA ALA A 186 -5.46 -1.94 14.79
C ALA A 186 -6.35 -2.37 13.61
N PRO A 187 -6.05 -2.01 12.34
CA PRO A 187 -6.82 -2.48 11.19
C PRO A 187 -6.81 -4.00 11.03
N GLN A 188 -5.66 -4.65 11.26
CA GLN A 188 -5.52 -6.09 11.19
C GLN A 188 -6.34 -6.78 12.29
N ILE A 189 -6.21 -6.32 13.54
CA ILE A 189 -6.96 -6.86 14.68
C ILE A 189 -8.47 -6.74 14.41
N TRP A 190 -8.93 -5.61 13.90
CA TRP A 190 -10.35 -5.43 13.55
C TRP A 190 -10.80 -6.39 12.44
N CYS A 191 -10.01 -6.55 11.38
CA CYS A 191 -10.34 -7.48 10.29
C CYS A 191 -10.52 -8.92 10.81
N LEU A 192 -9.61 -9.38 11.68
CA LEU A 192 -9.71 -10.70 12.32
C LEU A 192 -10.93 -10.80 13.24
N THR A 193 -11.11 -9.81 14.11
CA THR A 193 -12.25 -9.76 15.07
C THR A 193 -13.59 -9.80 14.34
N LEU A 194 -13.74 -9.02 13.27
CA LEU A 194 -14.94 -9.00 12.45
C LEU A 194 -15.11 -10.32 11.69
N GLY A 195 -14.03 -10.89 11.15
CA GLY A 195 -14.04 -12.18 10.47
C GLY A 195 -14.54 -13.31 11.37
N ASP A 196 -14.02 -13.39 12.60
CA ASP A 196 -14.44 -14.38 13.60
C ASP A 196 -15.91 -14.20 13.99
N TYR A 197 -16.36 -12.96 14.18
CA TYR A 197 -17.76 -12.65 14.48
C TYR A 197 -18.68 -13.04 13.32
N LEU A 198 -18.33 -12.71 12.08
CA LEU A 198 -19.09 -13.11 10.90
C LEU A 198 -19.13 -14.63 10.73
N ALA A 199 -18.02 -15.31 11.00
CA ALA A 199 -17.97 -16.78 10.99
C ALA A 199 -18.91 -17.38 12.03
N SER A 200 -19.01 -16.78 13.23
CA SER A 200 -19.98 -17.20 14.26
C SER A 200 -21.44 -17.08 13.82
N LEU A 201 -21.72 -16.17 12.88
CA LEU A 201 -23.02 -15.98 12.23
C LEU A 201 -23.20 -16.86 10.98
N ASN A 202 -22.33 -17.85 10.76
CA ASN A 202 -22.28 -18.74 9.58
C ASN A 202 -21.99 -18.05 8.25
N PHE A 203 -21.48 -16.82 8.26
CA PHE A 203 -20.94 -16.21 7.05
C PHE A 203 -19.58 -16.82 6.70
N ARG A 204 -19.27 -16.86 5.42
CA ARG A 204 -17.97 -17.30 4.91
C ARG A 204 -17.39 -16.18 4.06
N ILE A 205 -16.10 -15.93 4.26
CA ILE A 205 -15.33 -15.07 3.36
C ILE A 205 -15.42 -15.69 1.97
N SER A 206 -15.82 -14.90 0.97
CA SER A 206 -15.81 -15.34 -0.42
C SER A 206 -14.36 -15.65 -0.80
N ARG A 207 -14.12 -16.86 -1.31
CA ARG A 207 -12.87 -17.22 -1.99
C ARG A 207 -12.83 -16.62 -3.38
#